data_AF-W0M027-F1
#
_entry.id   AF-W0M027-F1
#
_cell.length_a   1.000
_cell.length_b   1.000
_cell.length_c   1.000
_cell.angle_alpha   90.00
_cell.angle_beta   90.00
_cell.angle_gamma   90.00
#
_symmetry.space_group_name_H-M   'P 1'
#
loop_
_entity.id
_entity.type
_entity.pdbx_description
1 polymer ?
#
loop_
_entity_poly.entity_id
_entity_poly.type
_entity_poly.pdbx_seq_one_letter_code
_entity_poly.pdbx_strand_id
1 'polypeptide(L)'
;MIEEFEIGFLRERLIVPSSYNFGMMKDRVIEKAKEDLEKHTDIRFTYQALKKGSGNTFTHIEFIISKNFDVLEEMEKIEQLPHYLQSYLNFVNKLRTIYKETSKYFMQLKIDLGDGDKSYFFGINKDDLIYAMPFDGGDSIQVSKAKAEIIYNSSYLTAQHSKTYRDFLTVHKGDFWDLAKDEESRDYYKSLATEISTVLKSNDPRIKPMF
;
A
#
# COMPACT_ATOMS: atom_id res chain seq x y z
N MET A 1 6.65 8.67 -24.94
CA MET A 1 6.01 9.98 -25.13
C MET A 1 7.09 10.96 -25.59
N ILE A 2 6.79 11.83 -26.55
CA ILE A 2 7.76 12.83 -27.04
C ILE A 2 7.18 14.20 -26.72
N GLU A 3 7.94 15.03 -26.02
CA GLU A 3 7.53 16.37 -25.61
C GLU A 3 8.64 17.37 -25.92
N GLU A 4 8.28 18.53 -26.44
CA GLU A 4 9.22 19.58 -26.81
C GLU A 4 8.95 20.84 -26.01
N PHE A 5 10.01 21.44 -25.48
CA PHE A 5 9.93 22.68 -24.71
C PHE A 5 10.97 23.69 -25.15
N GLU A 6 10.60 24.96 -25.10
CA GLU A 6 11.54 26.06 -25.24
C GLU A 6 12.50 26.10 -24.04
N ILE A 7 13.78 26.40 -24.29
CA ILE A 7 14.80 26.49 -23.23
C ILE A 7 14.46 27.57 -22.21
N GLY A 8 13.89 28.70 -22.64
CA GLY A 8 13.44 29.77 -21.74
C GLY A 8 12.38 29.27 -20.76
N PHE A 9 11.36 28.60 -21.29
CA PHE A 9 10.30 27.97 -20.49
C PHE A 9 10.84 26.99 -19.45
N LEU A 10 11.77 26.11 -19.84
CA LEU A 10 12.39 25.16 -18.92
C LEU A 10 13.20 25.85 -17.83
N ARG A 11 13.93 26.93 -18.16
CA ARG A 11 14.71 27.69 -17.17
C ARG A 11 13.83 28.29 -16.09
N GLU A 12 12.69 28.83 -16.46
CA GLU A 12 11.72 29.38 -15.50
C GLU A 12 11.11 28.28 -14.64
N ARG A 13 10.65 27.19 -15.26
CA ARG A 13 9.93 26.14 -14.54
C ARG A 13 10.82 25.33 -13.60
N LEU A 14 12.06 25.08 -14.01
CA LEU A 14 13.07 24.36 -13.23
C LEU A 14 13.92 25.27 -12.34
N ILE A 15 13.63 26.59 -12.35
CA ILE A 15 14.33 27.60 -11.53
C ILE A 15 15.84 27.51 -11.76
N VAL A 16 16.25 27.43 -13.04
CA VAL A 16 17.66 27.33 -13.42
C VAL A 16 18.34 28.67 -13.16
N PRO A 17 19.49 28.71 -12.45
CA PRO A 17 20.21 29.95 -12.22
C PRO A 17 20.51 30.69 -13.53
N SER A 18 20.29 32.00 -13.55
CA SER A 18 20.56 32.85 -14.72
C SER A 18 22.03 32.82 -15.14
N SER A 19 22.95 32.50 -14.21
CA SER A 19 24.38 32.32 -14.47
C SER A 19 24.71 31.08 -15.31
N TYR A 20 23.79 30.12 -15.46
CA TYR A 20 24.05 28.90 -16.22
C TYR A 20 23.88 29.17 -17.71
N ASN A 21 24.95 29.03 -18.49
CA ASN A 21 24.82 28.92 -19.94
C ASN A 21 24.16 27.57 -20.33
N PHE A 22 23.82 27.38 -21.61
CA PHE A 22 23.13 26.16 -22.05
C PHE A 22 23.91 24.87 -21.74
N GLY A 23 25.24 24.88 -21.89
CA GLY A 23 26.08 23.73 -21.54
C GLY A 23 26.00 23.39 -20.05
N MET A 24 26.08 24.40 -19.17
CA MET A 24 25.92 24.19 -17.73
C MET A 24 24.52 23.70 -17.36
N MET A 25 23.47 24.23 -17.99
CA MET A 25 22.10 23.75 -17.80
C MET A 25 21.97 22.28 -18.21
N LYS A 26 22.54 21.91 -19.35
CA LYS A 26 22.57 20.53 -19.84
C LYS A 26 23.23 19.60 -18.81
N ASP A 27 24.47 19.91 -18.42
CA ASP A 27 25.27 19.00 -17.58
C ASP A 27 24.81 18.96 -16.11
N ARG A 28 24.39 20.11 -15.57
CA ARG A 28 24.08 20.24 -14.12
C ARG A 28 22.62 20.06 -13.79
N VAL A 29 21.72 20.24 -14.75
CA VAL A 29 20.27 20.14 -14.52
C VAL A 29 19.72 18.95 -15.26
N ILE A 30 19.89 18.89 -16.59
CA ILE A 30 19.24 17.85 -17.41
C ILE A 30 19.87 16.48 -17.17
N GLU A 31 21.20 16.35 -17.24
CA GLU A 31 21.87 15.07 -16.99
C GLU A 31 21.70 14.60 -15.54
N LYS A 32 21.74 15.52 -14.57
CA LYS A 32 21.51 15.16 -13.16
C LYS A 32 20.07 14.72 -12.89
N ALA A 33 19.08 15.42 -13.45
CA ALA A 33 17.70 14.99 -13.36
C ALA A 33 17.47 13.63 -14.04
N LYS A 34 18.15 13.38 -15.16
CA LYS A 34 18.12 12.07 -15.83
C LYS A 34 18.66 10.96 -14.92
N GLU A 35 19.84 11.14 -14.35
CA GLU A 35 20.46 10.18 -13.43
C GLU A 35 19.57 9.90 -12.20
N ASP A 36 19.00 10.94 -11.59
CA ASP A 36 18.18 10.80 -10.39
C ASP A 36 16.83 10.11 -10.70
N LEU A 37 16.17 10.50 -11.79
CA LEU A 37 14.91 9.87 -12.20
C LEU A 37 15.11 8.40 -12.58
N GLU A 38 16.19 8.08 -13.30
CA GLU A 38 16.54 6.70 -13.66
C GLU A 38 16.85 5.82 -12.43
N LYS A 39 17.33 6.40 -11.33
CA LYS A 39 17.64 5.65 -10.09
C LYS A 39 16.45 5.49 -9.15
N HIS A 40 15.53 6.45 -9.15
CA HIS A 40 14.54 6.58 -8.08
C HIS A 40 13.09 6.52 -8.54
N THR A 41 12.85 6.43 -9.85
CA THR A 41 11.50 6.44 -10.41
C THR A 41 11.34 5.46 -11.56
N ASP A 42 10.09 5.20 -11.92
CA ASP A 42 9.71 4.43 -13.11
C ASP A 42 9.84 5.24 -14.42
N ILE A 43 10.47 6.42 -14.37
CA ILE A 43 10.63 7.34 -15.51
C ILE A 43 12.07 7.31 -15.99
N ARG A 44 12.24 7.12 -17.31
CA ARG A 44 13.51 7.31 -18.03
C ARG A 44 13.29 8.30 -19.16
N PHE A 45 14.31 9.08 -19.52
CA PHE A 45 14.24 9.91 -20.71
C PHE A 45 15.57 10.06 -21.44
N THR A 46 15.49 10.24 -22.75
CA THR A 46 16.58 10.79 -23.58
C THR A 46 16.15 12.13 -24.12
N TYR A 47 17.09 12.97 -24.57
CA TYR A 47 16.75 14.27 -25.11
C TYR A 47 17.69 14.70 -26.23
N GLN A 48 17.20 15.61 -27.08
CA GLN A 48 18.01 16.29 -28.08
C GLN A 48 17.75 17.80 -28.07
N ALA A 49 18.82 18.57 -28.26
CA ALA A 49 18.74 20.02 -28.37
C ALA A 49 18.45 20.42 -29.82
N LEU A 50 17.43 21.25 -30.03
CA LEU A 50 16.96 21.65 -31.35
C LEU A 50 17.27 23.12 -31.62
N LYS A 51 17.63 23.40 -32.87
CA LYS A 51 17.76 24.76 -33.41
C LYS A 51 16.53 25.06 -34.25
N LYS A 52 15.55 25.74 -33.66
CA LYS A 52 14.36 26.21 -34.36
C LYS A 52 14.42 27.73 -34.45
N GLY A 53 14.98 28.21 -35.57
CA GLY A 53 15.25 29.63 -35.84
C GLY A 53 16.34 29.81 -36.91
N SER A 54 16.53 31.03 -37.40
CA SER A 54 17.54 31.36 -38.41
C SER A 54 18.97 31.50 -37.86
N GLY A 55 19.15 31.38 -36.55
CA GLY A 55 20.43 31.48 -35.86
C GLY A 55 21.09 30.13 -35.53
N ASN A 56 22.34 30.19 -35.06
CA ASN A 56 23.12 28.99 -34.71
C ASN A 56 22.93 28.50 -33.25
N THR A 57 21.95 29.05 -32.54
CA THR A 57 21.70 28.79 -31.12
C THR A 57 20.61 27.75 -30.93
N PHE A 58 20.78 26.85 -29.96
CA PHE A 58 19.72 25.94 -29.53
C PHE A 58 18.62 26.74 -28.85
N THR A 59 17.37 26.51 -29.25
CA THR A 59 16.20 27.22 -28.72
C THR A 59 15.25 26.28 -27.99
N HIS A 60 15.27 24.99 -28.31
CA HIS A 60 14.34 23.99 -27.76
C HIS A 60 15.08 22.73 -27.30
N ILE A 61 14.45 21.97 -26.41
CA ILE A 61 14.84 20.61 -26.04
C ILE A 61 13.63 19.71 -26.29
N GLU A 62 13.86 18.63 -27.04
CA GLU A 62 12.89 17.55 -27.20
C GLU A 62 13.27 16.40 -26.25
N PHE A 63 12.33 15.99 -25.41
CA PHE A 63 12.44 14.85 -24.51
C PHE A 63 11.68 13.66 -25.07
N ILE A 64 12.34 12.50 -25.08
CA ILE A 64 11.73 11.20 -25.35
C ILE A 64 11.64 10.50 -24.00
N ILE A 65 10.44 10.46 -23.44
CA ILE A 65 10.14 9.88 -22.13
C ILE A 65 9.62 8.44 -22.31
N SER A 66 10.21 7.52 -21.57
CA SER A 66 9.85 6.10 -21.55
C SER A 66 9.77 5.59 -20.11
N LYS A 67 9.21 4.38 -19.96
CA LYS A 67 9.20 3.68 -18.68
C LYS A 67 10.60 3.11 -18.38
N ASN A 68 10.97 3.15 -17.11
CA ASN A 68 12.15 2.52 -16.55
C ASN A 68 11.78 1.13 -16.01
N PHE A 69 11.84 0.12 -16.88
CA PHE A 69 11.41 -1.23 -16.52
C PHE A 69 12.30 -1.89 -15.45
N ASP A 70 13.57 -1.51 -15.34
CA ASP A 70 14.48 -2.05 -14.33
C ASP A 70 14.01 -1.70 -12.90
N VAL A 71 13.60 -0.44 -12.69
CA VAL A 71 13.04 0.03 -11.41
C VAL A 71 11.62 -0.49 -11.20
N LEU A 72 10.81 -0.59 -12.26
CA LEU A 72 9.47 -1.20 -12.16
C LEU A 72 9.56 -2.66 -11.73
N GLU A 73 10.49 -3.45 -12.28
CA GLU A 73 10.70 -4.84 -11.87
C GLU A 73 11.21 -4.95 -10.43
N GLU A 74 12.07 -4.02 -9.97
CA GLU A 74 12.50 -3.98 -8.57
C GLU A 74 11.36 -3.57 -7.62
N MET A 75 10.53 -2.60 -8.01
CA MET A 75 9.33 -2.19 -7.27
C MET A 75 8.31 -3.33 -7.21
N GLU A 76 8.10 -4.05 -8.31
CA GLU A 76 7.24 -5.25 -8.38
C GLU A 76 7.81 -6.42 -7.55
N LYS A 77 9.15 -6.57 -7.49
CA LYS A 77 9.82 -7.54 -6.61
C LYS A 77 9.64 -7.17 -5.13
N ILE A 78 9.63 -5.88 -4.79
CA ILE A 78 9.29 -5.38 -3.44
C ILE A 78 7.79 -5.56 -3.14
N GLU A 79 6.94 -5.54 -4.17
CA GLU A 79 5.50 -5.85 -4.08
C GLU A 79 5.17 -7.34 -4.10
N GLN A 80 6.15 -8.25 -4.20
CA GLN A 80 5.87 -9.67 -3.99
C GLN A 80 5.28 -9.85 -2.59
N LEU A 81 4.04 -10.38 -2.56
CA LEU A 81 3.37 -10.64 -1.30
C LEU A 81 4.28 -11.51 -0.41
N PRO A 82 4.44 -11.16 0.87
CA PRO A 82 5.23 -11.94 1.80
C PRO A 82 4.92 -13.44 1.72
N HIS A 83 5.91 -14.31 1.96
CA HIS A 83 5.74 -15.76 1.85
C HIS A 83 4.52 -16.30 2.64
N TYR A 84 4.18 -15.68 3.77
CA TYR A 84 3.01 -16.08 4.55
C TYR A 84 1.66 -15.79 3.86
N LEU A 85 1.63 -15.02 2.78
CA LEU A 85 0.45 -14.75 1.93
C LEU A 85 0.43 -15.54 0.63
N GLN A 86 1.42 -16.40 0.38
CA GLN A 86 1.41 -17.30 -0.79
C GLN A 86 0.34 -18.39 -0.68
N SER A 87 -0.15 -18.68 0.53
CA SER A 87 -1.29 -19.57 0.73
C SER A 87 -2.11 -19.13 1.94
N TYR A 88 -3.42 -19.35 1.86
CA TYR A 88 -4.33 -19.14 2.98
C TYR A 88 -3.90 -19.90 4.24
N LEU A 89 -3.39 -21.13 4.10
CA LEU A 89 -2.90 -21.91 5.24
C LEU A 89 -1.68 -21.25 5.91
N ASN A 90 -0.71 -20.77 5.11
CA ASN A 90 0.45 -20.06 5.65
C ASN A 90 0.02 -18.79 6.40
N PHE A 91 -0.98 -18.09 5.87
CA PHE A 91 -1.51 -16.89 6.49
C PHE A 91 -2.17 -17.19 7.83
N VAL A 92 -3.07 -18.17 7.87
CA VAL A 92 -3.76 -18.58 9.11
C VAL A 92 -2.75 -19.00 10.17
N ASN A 93 -1.72 -19.76 9.80
CA ASN A 93 -0.65 -20.16 10.72
C ASN A 93 0.14 -18.95 11.23
N LYS A 94 0.45 -17.99 10.36
CA LYS A 94 1.13 -16.74 10.76
C LYS A 94 0.26 -15.92 11.71
N LEU A 95 -1.03 -15.76 11.42
CA LEU A 95 -1.97 -15.00 12.23
C LEU A 95 -2.12 -15.62 13.63
N ARG A 96 -2.28 -16.95 13.70
CA ARG A 96 -2.28 -17.70 14.97
C ARG A 96 -1.01 -17.48 15.75
N THR A 97 0.16 -17.55 15.11
CA THR A 97 1.45 -17.30 15.77
C THR A 97 1.54 -15.89 16.39
N ILE A 98 0.88 -14.89 15.81
CA ILE A 98 0.90 -13.51 16.31
C ILE A 98 -0.09 -13.31 17.47
N TYR A 99 -1.30 -13.88 17.37
CA TYR A 99 -2.43 -13.53 18.23
C TYR A 99 -2.82 -14.60 19.26
N LYS A 100 -2.37 -15.84 19.10
CA LYS A 100 -2.61 -16.91 20.07
C LYS A 100 -2.11 -16.48 21.44
N GLU A 101 -2.98 -16.61 22.45
CA GLU A 101 -2.67 -16.32 23.86
C GLU A 101 -2.31 -14.85 24.16
N THR A 102 -2.53 -13.91 23.24
CA THR A 102 -2.24 -12.49 23.50
C THR A 102 -3.42 -11.70 24.03
N SER A 103 -4.65 -12.25 23.94
CA SER A 103 -5.91 -11.55 24.18
C SER A 103 -6.17 -10.33 23.26
N LYS A 104 -5.33 -10.12 22.24
CA LYS A 104 -5.44 -9.01 21.27
C LYS A 104 -6.39 -9.35 20.13
N TYR A 105 -6.91 -8.31 19.49
CA TYR A 105 -7.83 -8.42 18.37
C TYR A 105 -7.18 -8.01 17.05
N PHE A 106 -7.23 -8.90 16.06
CA PHE A 106 -6.57 -8.70 14.76
C PHE A 106 -7.45 -8.05 13.71
N MET A 107 -8.76 -7.94 13.97
CA MET A 107 -9.72 -7.38 13.03
C MET A 107 -11.00 -6.94 13.74
N GLN A 108 -11.65 -5.91 13.21
CA GLN A 108 -13.02 -5.52 13.54
C GLN A 108 -13.91 -5.73 12.31
N LEU A 109 -15.05 -6.40 12.45
CA LEU A 109 -16.04 -6.55 11.37
C LEU A 109 -17.45 -6.38 11.90
N LYS A 110 -18.36 -5.98 11.00
CA LYS A 110 -19.81 -6.10 11.21
C LYS A 110 -20.31 -7.40 10.59
N ILE A 111 -20.83 -8.31 11.40
CA ILE A 111 -21.29 -9.64 10.96
C ILE A 111 -22.33 -10.21 11.92
N ASP A 112 -23.32 -10.90 11.37
CA ASP A 112 -24.26 -11.71 12.16
C ASP A 112 -23.61 -13.00 12.69
N LEU A 113 -23.52 -13.11 14.02
CA LEU A 113 -23.06 -14.31 14.74
C LEU A 113 -24.21 -15.12 15.35
N GLY A 114 -25.47 -14.80 15.04
CA GLY A 114 -26.68 -15.44 15.55
C GLY A 114 -27.65 -14.49 16.28
N ASP A 115 -27.31 -13.20 16.38
CA ASP A 115 -28.11 -12.18 17.06
C ASP A 115 -28.30 -10.89 16.23
N GLY A 116 -28.16 -11.02 14.91
CA GLY A 116 -28.22 -9.91 13.96
C GLY A 116 -26.86 -9.30 13.66
N ASP A 117 -26.80 -8.43 12.66
CA ASP A 117 -25.53 -7.81 12.25
C ASP A 117 -25.05 -6.79 13.27
N LYS A 118 -24.02 -7.16 14.04
CA LYS A 118 -23.35 -6.30 15.02
C LYS A 118 -21.85 -6.19 14.74
N SER A 119 -21.22 -5.19 15.33
CA SER A 119 -19.78 -4.96 15.24
C SER A 119 -19.05 -5.75 16.33
N TYR A 120 -18.03 -6.50 15.92
CA TYR A 120 -17.23 -7.34 16.79
C TYR A 120 -15.73 -7.17 16.50
N PHE A 121 -14.93 -7.31 17.54
CA PHE A 121 -13.49 -7.49 17.47
C PHE A 121 -13.15 -8.99 17.55
N PHE A 122 -12.24 -9.47 16.71
CA PHE A 122 -11.91 -10.89 16.62
C PHE A 122 -10.49 -11.18 17.10
N GLY A 123 -10.37 -12.17 17.99
CA GLY A 123 -9.10 -12.66 18.53
C GLY A 123 -8.97 -14.18 18.36
N ILE A 124 -7.81 -14.72 18.74
CA ILE A 124 -7.50 -16.16 18.67
C ILE A 124 -7.16 -16.66 20.08
N ASN A 125 -7.89 -17.66 20.56
CA ASN A 125 -7.63 -18.25 21.87
C ASN A 125 -6.48 -19.29 21.83
N LYS A 126 -6.14 -19.84 23.01
CA LYS A 126 -5.09 -20.87 23.17
C LYS A 126 -5.34 -22.17 22.38
N ASP A 127 -6.58 -22.42 21.99
CA ASP A 127 -6.98 -23.62 21.24
C ASP A 127 -7.08 -23.34 19.73
N ASP A 128 -6.51 -22.22 19.25
CA ASP A 128 -6.51 -21.78 17.85
C ASP A 128 -7.92 -21.48 17.28
N LEU A 129 -8.88 -21.24 18.18
CA LEU A 129 -10.27 -20.89 17.86
C LEU A 129 -10.49 -19.38 17.89
N ILE A 130 -11.31 -18.92 16.94
CA ILE A 130 -11.75 -17.52 16.89
C ILE A 130 -12.78 -17.28 17.99
N TYR A 131 -12.60 -16.18 18.72
CA TYR A 131 -13.61 -15.61 19.60
C TYR A 131 -13.90 -14.16 19.21
N ALA A 132 -15.06 -13.67 19.60
CA ALA A 132 -15.53 -12.33 19.30
C ALA A 132 -15.77 -11.53 20.58
N MET A 133 -15.32 -10.28 20.63
CA MET A 133 -15.67 -9.29 21.65
C MET A 133 -16.63 -8.27 21.03
N PRO A 134 -17.83 -8.05 21.60
CA PRO A 134 -18.72 -6.99 21.14
C PRO A 134 -18.03 -5.62 21.15
N PHE A 135 -18.33 -4.77 20.17
CA PHE A 135 -17.68 -3.45 20.05
C PHE A 135 -17.85 -2.57 21.30
N ASP A 136 -19.01 -2.69 21.94
CA ASP A 136 -19.37 -1.96 23.15
C ASP A 136 -18.79 -2.60 24.43
N GLY A 137 -18.08 -3.73 24.31
CA GLY A 137 -17.57 -4.53 25.41
C GLY A 137 -18.58 -5.55 25.94
N GLY A 138 -18.13 -6.38 26.88
CA GLY A 138 -18.94 -7.44 27.49
C GLY A 138 -18.26 -8.79 27.43
N ASP A 139 -19.05 -9.86 27.48
CA ASP A 139 -18.53 -11.22 27.42
C ASP A 139 -18.10 -11.60 26.00
N SER A 140 -16.99 -12.34 25.92
CA SER A 140 -16.54 -12.91 24.66
C SER A 140 -17.48 -14.02 24.20
N ILE A 141 -17.76 -14.03 22.89
CA ILE A 141 -18.65 -15.01 22.26
C ILE A 141 -17.81 -16.01 21.47
N GLN A 142 -18.13 -17.30 21.62
CA GLN A 142 -17.53 -18.35 20.80
C GLN A 142 -18.09 -18.31 19.38
N VAL A 143 -17.20 -18.32 18.38
CA VAL A 143 -17.59 -18.25 16.98
C VAL A 143 -17.69 -19.65 16.37
N SER A 144 -18.78 -19.93 15.66
CA SER A 144 -18.95 -21.21 14.97
C SER A 144 -17.90 -21.39 13.87
N LYS A 145 -17.58 -22.64 13.52
CA LYS A 145 -16.58 -22.95 12.48
C LYS A 145 -16.84 -22.22 11.16
N ALA A 146 -18.09 -22.22 10.69
CA ALA A 146 -18.46 -21.56 9.44
C ALA A 146 -18.23 -20.04 9.48
N LYS A 147 -18.51 -19.39 10.60
CA LYS A 147 -18.27 -17.94 10.78
C LYS A 147 -16.79 -17.65 10.96
N ALA A 148 -16.05 -18.51 11.66
CA ALA A 148 -14.61 -18.40 11.81
C ALA A 148 -13.88 -18.47 10.45
N GLU A 149 -14.33 -19.34 9.53
CA GLU A 149 -13.80 -19.38 8.15
C GLU A 149 -13.99 -18.05 7.42
N ILE A 150 -15.16 -17.40 7.54
CA ILE A 150 -15.40 -16.08 6.94
C ILE A 150 -14.45 -15.02 7.52
N ILE A 151 -14.19 -15.05 8.82
CA ILE A 151 -13.32 -14.08 9.50
C ILE A 151 -11.86 -14.26 9.08
N TYR A 152 -11.37 -15.50 9.04
CA TYR A 152 -10.03 -15.77 8.51
C TYR A 152 -9.90 -15.38 7.04
N ASN A 153 -10.89 -15.68 6.20
CA ASN A 153 -10.92 -15.25 4.79
C ASN A 153 -10.90 -13.73 4.66
N SER A 154 -11.69 -13.03 5.49
CA SER A 154 -11.74 -11.56 5.50
C SER A 154 -10.35 -10.97 5.81
N SER A 155 -9.69 -11.52 6.84
CA SER A 155 -8.33 -11.11 7.21
C SER A 155 -7.31 -11.44 6.12
N TYR A 156 -7.41 -12.60 5.48
CA TYR A 156 -6.51 -13.00 4.39
C TYR A 156 -6.65 -12.08 3.18
N LEU A 157 -7.87 -11.85 2.68
CA LEU A 157 -8.14 -10.95 1.56
C LEU A 157 -7.67 -9.53 1.88
N THR A 158 -7.95 -9.05 3.08
CA THR A 158 -7.44 -7.74 3.52
C THR A 158 -5.91 -7.71 3.47
N ALA A 159 -5.23 -8.74 3.98
CA ALA A 159 -3.77 -8.79 3.97
C ALA A 159 -3.19 -8.91 2.55
N GLN A 160 -3.89 -9.51 1.59
CA GLN A 160 -3.47 -9.53 0.19
C GLN A 160 -3.53 -8.12 -0.45
N HIS A 161 -4.52 -7.31 -0.09
CA HIS A 161 -4.78 -6.03 -0.76
C HIS A 161 -4.36 -4.78 0.04
N SER A 162 -4.02 -4.92 1.32
CA SER A 162 -3.69 -3.80 2.21
C SER A 162 -2.31 -3.97 2.84
N LYS A 163 -1.35 -3.13 2.45
CA LYS A 163 -0.04 -3.06 3.14
C LYS A 163 -0.21 -2.56 4.57
N THR A 164 -1.06 -1.57 4.80
CA THR A 164 -1.33 -1.01 6.13
C THR A 164 -1.79 -2.09 7.10
N TYR A 165 -2.71 -2.96 6.65
CA TYR A 165 -3.19 -4.08 7.46
C TYR A 165 -2.09 -5.13 7.70
N ARG A 166 -1.26 -5.43 6.69
CA ARG A 166 -0.10 -6.31 6.90
C ARG A 166 0.87 -5.76 7.95
N ASP A 167 1.16 -4.48 7.92
CA ASP A 167 2.06 -3.82 8.86
C ASP A 167 1.45 -3.81 10.27
N PHE A 168 0.15 -3.49 10.39
CA PHE A 168 -0.61 -3.61 11.64
C PHE A 168 -0.46 -5.01 12.28
N LEU A 169 -0.66 -6.08 11.49
CA LEU A 169 -0.55 -7.45 11.99
C LEU A 169 0.89 -7.83 12.35
N THR A 170 1.84 -7.54 11.46
CA THR A 170 3.17 -8.20 11.49
C THR A 170 4.29 -7.35 12.07
N VAL A 171 4.26 -6.04 11.83
CA VAL A 171 5.26 -5.08 12.35
C VAL A 171 4.85 -4.64 13.74
N HIS A 172 3.60 -4.22 13.89
CA HIS A 172 3.10 -3.66 15.14
C HIS A 172 2.52 -4.71 16.10
N LYS A 173 2.12 -5.88 15.59
CA LYS A 173 1.34 -6.88 16.36
C LYS A 173 0.20 -6.20 17.12
N GLY A 174 -0.50 -5.34 16.39
CA GLY A 174 -1.42 -4.37 16.96
C GLY A 174 -2.68 -5.03 17.50
N ASP A 175 -3.41 -4.24 18.29
CA ASP A 175 -4.70 -4.64 18.85
C ASP A 175 -5.78 -3.66 18.38
N PHE A 176 -6.76 -4.16 17.63
CA PHE A 176 -7.88 -3.35 17.16
C PHE A 176 -8.71 -2.76 18.29
N TRP A 177 -8.80 -3.46 19.43
CA TRP A 177 -9.53 -2.94 20.58
C TRP A 177 -8.84 -1.70 21.14
N ASP A 178 -7.53 -1.78 21.39
CA ASP A 178 -6.74 -0.66 21.88
C ASP A 178 -6.79 0.51 20.90
N LEU A 179 -6.60 0.25 19.60
CA LEU A 179 -6.69 1.29 18.56
C LEU A 179 -8.06 2.00 18.54
N ALA A 180 -9.14 1.27 18.82
CA ALA A 180 -10.49 1.84 18.81
C ALA A 180 -10.83 2.64 20.08
N LYS A 181 -10.14 2.37 21.19
CA LYS A 181 -10.40 3.01 22.50
C LYS A 181 -9.38 4.09 22.85
N ASP A 182 -8.23 4.12 22.18
CA ASP A 182 -7.23 5.17 22.32
C ASP A 182 -7.55 6.39 21.44
N GLU A 183 -7.56 7.58 22.04
CA GLU A 183 -7.87 8.83 21.34
C GLU A 183 -6.78 9.22 20.34
N GLU A 184 -5.51 8.99 20.67
CA GLU A 184 -4.37 9.32 19.80
C GLU A 184 -4.36 8.44 18.53
N SER A 185 -4.78 7.19 18.66
CA SER A 185 -4.85 6.21 17.57
C SER A 185 -6.13 6.28 16.73
N ARG A 186 -7.10 7.13 17.09
CA ARG A 186 -8.45 7.11 16.51
C ARG A 186 -8.49 7.29 15.01
N ASP A 187 -7.64 8.15 14.46
CA ASP A 187 -7.61 8.39 13.01
C ASP A 187 -6.95 7.25 12.24
N TYR A 188 -5.91 6.65 12.82
CA TYR A 188 -5.32 5.41 12.27
C TYR A 188 -6.33 4.26 12.28
N TYR A 189 -7.07 4.08 13.38
CA TYR A 189 -8.16 3.11 13.48
C TYR A 189 -9.22 3.31 12.38
N LYS A 190 -9.73 4.54 12.21
CA LYS A 190 -10.73 4.84 11.17
C LYS A 190 -10.21 4.56 9.77
N SER A 191 -8.96 4.93 9.49
CA SER A 191 -8.30 4.68 8.21
C SER A 191 -8.23 3.17 7.94
N LEU A 192 -7.74 2.40 8.90
CA LEU A 192 -7.60 0.95 8.77
C LEU A 192 -8.97 0.23 8.63
N ALA A 193 -9.97 0.64 9.41
CA ALA A 193 -11.33 0.10 9.31
C ALA A 193 -11.99 0.43 7.95
N THR A 194 -11.74 1.62 7.40
CA THR A 194 -12.22 2.02 6.07
C THR A 194 -11.55 1.21 4.98
N GLU A 195 -10.25 0.96 5.09
CA GLU A 195 -9.49 0.14 4.15
C GLU A 195 -10.00 -1.31 4.13
N ILE A 196 -10.19 -1.92 5.31
CA ILE A 196 -10.82 -3.25 5.46
C ILE A 196 -12.19 -3.28 4.78
N SER A 197 -13.06 -2.31 5.08
CA SER A 197 -14.40 -2.26 4.49
C SER A 197 -14.36 -2.15 2.98
N THR A 198 -13.40 -1.39 2.43
CA THR A 198 -13.22 -1.21 0.99
C THR A 198 -12.78 -2.51 0.33
N VAL A 199 -11.78 -3.20 0.89
CA VAL A 199 -11.31 -4.48 0.36
C VAL A 199 -12.42 -5.52 0.35
N LEU A 200 -13.19 -5.64 1.44
CA LEU A 200 -14.23 -6.66 1.57
C LEU A 200 -15.51 -6.36 0.76
N LYS A 201 -15.72 -5.11 0.35
CA LYS A 201 -16.75 -4.78 -0.65
C LYS A 201 -16.39 -5.24 -2.05
N SER A 202 -15.09 -5.19 -2.39
CA SER A 202 -14.56 -5.60 -3.69
C SER A 202 -14.24 -7.09 -3.76
N ASN A 203 -14.11 -7.77 -2.60
CA ASN A 203 -13.74 -9.18 -2.51
C ASN A 203 -14.63 -9.87 -1.46
N ASP A 204 -15.56 -10.73 -1.89
CA ASP A 204 -16.51 -11.40 -0.99
C ASP A 204 -15.79 -12.48 -0.13
N PRO A 205 -15.68 -12.30 1.20
CA PRO A 205 -15.01 -13.27 2.08
C PRO A 205 -15.76 -14.60 2.26
N ARG A 206 -17.01 -14.68 1.77
CA ARG A 206 -17.81 -15.92 1.76
C ARG A 206 -17.41 -16.85 0.63
N ILE A 207 -16.77 -16.32 -0.41
CA ILE A 207 -16.21 -17.10 -1.51
C ILE A 207 -14.82 -17.53 -1.08
N LYS A 208 -14.57 -18.85 -1.01
CA LYS A 208 -13.22 -19.35 -0.69
C LYS A 208 -12.25 -18.87 -1.77
N PRO A 209 -11.08 -18.34 -1.41
CA PRO A 209 -10.03 -18.10 -2.39
C PRO A 209 -9.76 -19.40 -3.13
N MET A 210 -10.06 -19.45 -4.43
CA MET A 210 -9.61 -20.56 -5.27
C MET A 210 -8.09 -20.43 -5.32
N PHE A 211 -7.40 -21.44 -4.78
CA PHE A 211 -5.96 -21.57 -4.93
C PHE A 211 -5.61 -21.83 -6.40
#